data_AF-A0A553GMN3-F1
#
_entry.id   AF-A0A553GMN3-F1
#
_cell.length_a   1.000
_cell.length_b   1.000
_cell.length_c   1.000
_cell.angle_alpha   90.00
_cell.angle_beta   90.00
_cell.angle_gamma   90.00
#
_symmetry.space_group_name_H-M   'P 1'
#
loop_
_entity.id
_entity.type
_entity.pdbx_description
1 polymer ?
#
loop_
_entity_poly.entity_id
_entity_poly.type
_entity_poly.pdbx_seq_one_letter_code
_entity_poly.pdbx_strand_id
1 'polypeptide(L)' 'MKLRRTYLKQTVASKLYPDSINANSAMQALRREIRATPQLNQLLQAACRKEKLHYYTRKQFLILLDHFCITQEEFELL' A
#
# COMPACT_ATOMS: atom_id res chain seq x y z
N MET A 1 11.77 13.21 -12.13
CA MET A 1 10.76 12.24 -11.66
C MET A 1 9.69 13.01 -10.87
N LYS A 2 8.43 13.08 -11.33
CA LYS A 2 7.38 13.82 -10.60
C LYS A 2 6.95 12.99 -9.38
N LEU A 3 7.27 13.45 -8.17
CA LEU A 3 6.88 12.80 -6.92
C LEU A 3 5.34 12.79 -6.79
N ARG A 4 4.73 11.60 -6.92
CA ARG A 4 3.29 11.43 -6.66
C ARG A 4 3.00 11.70 -5.18
N ARG A 5 2.04 12.57 -4.90
CA ARG A 5 1.64 12.93 -3.53
C ARG A 5 0.74 11.85 -2.89
N THR A 6 0.01 11.12 -3.72
CA THR A 6 -0.93 10.07 -3.33
C THR A 6 -0.88 8.91 -4.31
N TYR A 7 -1.20 7.72 -3.81
CA TYR A 7 -1.20 6.47 -4.57
C TYR A 7 -2.55 5.78 -4.39
N LEU A 8 -3.20 5.36 -5.47
CA LEU A 8 -4.49 4.68 -5.38
C LEU A 8 -4.29 3.32 -4.71
N LYS A 9 -5.10 3.01 -3.68
CA LYS A 9 -4.94 1.76 -2.91
C LYS A 9 -5.05 0.52 -3.81
N GLN A 10 -6.00 0.55 -4.76
CA GLN A 10 -6.17 -0.54 -5.73
C GLN A 10 -4.93 -0.74 -6.59
N THR A 11 -4.34 0.33 -7.13
CA THR A 11 -3.11 0.23 -7.93
C THR A 11 -1.95 -0.34 -7.11
N VAL A 12 -1.79 0.13 -5.87
CA VAL A 12 -0.75 -0.39 -4.96
C VAL A 12 -0.96 -1.87 -4.68
N ALA A 13 -2.18 -2.28 -4.34
CA ALA A 13 -2.49 -3.67 -4.09
C ALA A 13 -2.26 -4.55 -5.32
N SER A 14 -2.70 -4.12 -6.51
CA SER A 14 -2.52 -4.87 -7.75
C SER A 14 -1.05 -5.08 -8.12
N LYS A 15 -0.19 -4.08 -7.89
CA LYS A 15 1.26 -4.22 -8.13
C LYS A 15 1.94 -5.13 -7.10
N LEU A 16 1.54 -5.04 -5.83
CA LEU A 16 2.12 -5.88 -4.75
C LEU A 16 1.66 -7.33 -4.81
N TYR A 17 0.49 -7.61 -5.41
CA TYR A 17 -0.08 -8.95 -5.53
C TYR A 17 -0.49 -9.25 -6.97
N PRO A 18 0.47 -9.41 -7.90
CA PRO A 18 0.19 -9.60 -9.33
C PRO A 18 -0.59 -10.88 -9.64
N ASP A 19 -0.44 -11.92 -8.81
CA ASP A 19 -1.14 -13.20 -8.96
C ASP A 19 -2.63 -13.15 -8.57
N SER A 20 -3.11 -12.01 -8.09
CA SER A 20 -4.51 -11.84 -7.73
C SER A 20 -5.41 -11.78 -8.96
N ILE A 21 -6.48 -12.57 -8.95
CA ILE A 21 -7.46 -12.69 -10.05
C ILE A 21 -8.07 -11.33 -10.46
N ASN A 22 -8.18 -10.38 -9.52
CA ASN A 22 -8.64 -9.01 -9.79
C ASN A 22 -8.18 -8.02 -8.69
N ALA A 23 -8.38 -6.72 -8.94
CA ALA A 23 -8.02 -5.65 -8.01
C ALA A 23 -8.71 -5.77 -6.64
N ASN A 24 -9.93 -6.31 -6.56
CA ASN A 24 -10.61 -6.53 -5.29
C ASN A 24 -9.95 -7.65 -4.47
N SER A 25 -9.48 -8.71 -5.15
CA SER A 25 -8.75 -9.81 -4.52
C SER A 25 -7.39 -9.34 -4.01
N ALA A 26 -6.67 -8.56 -4.82
CA ALA A 26 -5.41 -7.93 -4.42
C ALA A 26 -5.60 -7.01 -3.20
N MET A 27 -6.65 -6.18 -3.21
CA MET A 27 -7.00 -5.32 -2.08
C MET A 27 -7.34 -6.12 -0.82
N GLN A 28 -7.99 -7.28 -0.95
CA GLN A 28 -8.26 -8.15 0.18
C GLN A 28 -6.99 -8.78 0.73
N ALA A 29 -6.08 -9.24 -0.12
CA ALA A 29 -4.77 -9.74 0.29
C ALA A 29 -4.01 -8.70 1.10
N LEU A 30 -3.89 -7.47 0.56
CA LEU A 30 -3.23 -6.36 1.25
C LEU A 30 -3.90 -6.01 2.60
N ARG A 31 -5.24 -6.04 2.68
CA ARG A 31 -5.94 -5.81 3.96
C ARG A 31 -5.70 -6.92 4.96
N ARG A 32 -5.60 -8.17 4.51
CA ARG A 32 -5.29 -9.32 5.38
C ARG A 32 -3.88 -9.19 5.93
N GLU A 33 -2.91 -8.85 5.09
CA GLU A 33 -1.53 -8.56 5.49
C GLU A 33 -1.46 -7.47 6.57
N ILE A 34 -2.12 -6.33 6.32
CA ILE A 34 -2.16 -5.22 7.30
C ILE A 34 -2.81 -5.66 8.62
N ARG A 35 -3.86 -6.48 8.57
CA ARG A 35 -4.51 -6.99 9.80
C ARG A 35 -3.65 -8.03 10.54
N ALA A 36 -2.89 -8.83 9.80
CA ALA A 36 -2.00 -9.85 10.34
C ALA A 36 -0.75 -9.24 11.00
N THR A 37 -0.38 -8.01 10.60
CA THR A 37 0.80 -7.30 11.13
C THR A 37 0.36 -6.06 11.93
N PRO A 38 0.17 -6.17 13.26
CA PRO A 38 -0.32 -5.06 14.09
C PRO A 38 0.55 -3.81 14.03
N GLN A 39 1.87 -3.98 13.93
CA GLN A 39 2.83 -2.88 13.82
C GLN A 39 2.61 -2.06 12.55
N LEU A 40 2.44 -2.74 11.40
CA LEU A 40 2.13 -2.09 10.13
C LEU A 40 0.81 -1.31 10.22
N ASN A 41 -0.23 -1.90 10.79
CA ASN A 41 -1.52 -1.23 10.96
C ASN A 41 -1.40 0.06 11.79
N GLN A 42 -0.67 0.01 12.91
CA GLN A 42 -0.42 1.17 13.77
C GLN A 42 0.33 2.28 13.01
N LEU A 43 1.39 1.93 12.27
CA LEU A 43 2.15 2.89 11.47
C LEU A 43 1.27 3.54 10.38
N LEU A 44 0.42 2.76 9.70
CA LEU A 44 -0.48 3.26 8.67
C LEU A 44 -1.57 4.19 9.22
N GLN A 45 -2.10 3.90 10.41
CA GLN A 45 -3.04 4.76 11.12
C GLN A 45 -2.38 6.06 11.60
N ALA A 46 -1.18 5.98 12.17
CA ALA A 46 -0.42 7.16 12.60
C ALA A 46 -0.05 8.06 11.41
N ALA A 47 0.23 7.48 10.25
CA ALA A 47 0.60 8.21 9.04
C ALA A 47 -0.57 8.95 8.36
N CYS A 48 -1.83 8.65 8.70
CA CYS A 48 -2.97 9.39 8.19
C CYS A 48 -4.16 9.40 9.17
N ARG A 49 -4.56 10.60 9.60
CA ARG A 49 -5.74 10.81 10.47
C ARG A 49 -7.08 10.46 9.82
N LYS A 50 -7.13 10.16 8.51
CA LYS A 50 -8.36 9.83 7.78
C LYS A 50 -8.30 8.39 7.26
N GLU A 51 -9.03 7.49 7.90
CA GLU A 51 -9.03 6.06 7.56
C GLU A 51 -9.73 5.72 6.21
N LYS A 52 -10.66 6.58 5.75
CA LYS A 52 -11.59 6.28 4.64
C LYS A 52 -11.18 6.81 3.26
N LEU A 53 -9.90 7.00 3.00
CA LEU A 53 -9.43 7.46 1.69
C LEU A 53 -9.20 6.27 0.74
N HIS A 54 -9.59 6.42 -0.52
CA HIS A 54 -9.32 5.46 -1.59
C HIS A 54 -7.83 5.45 -2.03
N TYR A 55 -7.03 6.33 -1.42
CA TYR A 55 -5.62 6.52 -1.71
C TYR A 55 -4.79 6.41 -0.43
N TYR A 56 -3.54 5.96 -0.59
CA TYR A 56 -2.48 6.13 0.39
C TYR A 56 -1.83 7.49 0.17
N THR A 57 -1.55 8.18 1.28
CA THR A 57 -0.62 9.32 1.25
C THR A 57 0.79 8.81 0.93
N ARG A 58 1.70 9.68 0.47
CA ARG A 58 3.10 9.30 0.27
C ARG A 58 3.71 8.63 1.52
N LYS A 59 3.40 9.10 2.73
CA LYS A 59 3.91 8.49 3.98
C LYS A 59 3.41 7.07 4.17
N GLN A 60 2.10 6.84 4.00
CA GLN A 60 1.53 5.49 4.09
C GLN A 60 2.08 4.56 3.02
N PHE A 61 2.30 5.08 1.82
CA PHE A 61 2.90 4.32 0.72
C PHE A 61 4.33 3.90 1.04
N LEU A 62 5.18 4.81 1.57
CA LEU A 62 6.54 4.46 1.98
C LEU A 62 6.57 3.42 3.11
N ILE A 63 5.64 3.51 4.07
CA ILE A 63 5.50 2.50 5.14
C ILE A 63 5.16 1.12 4.56
N LEU A 64 4.27 1.06 3.56
CA LEU A 64 3.97 -0.18 2.87
C LEU A 64 5.20 -0.73 2.14
N LEU A 65 5.88 0.11 1.36
CA LEU A 65 7.08 -0.29 0.63
C LEU A 65 8.16 -0.86 1.56
N ASP A 66 8.39 -0.20 2.70
CA ASP A 66 9.31 -0.66 3.74
C ASP A 66 8.91 -2.04 4.29
N HIS A 67 7.62 -2.26 4.59
CA HIS A 67 7.10 -3.57 5.03
C HIS A 67 7.34 -4.68 4.00
N PHE A 68 7.15 -4.38 2.72
CA PHE A 68 7.41 -5.35 1.65
C PHE A 68 8.89 -5.45 1.27
N CYS A 69 9.77 -4.65 1.88
CA CYS A 69 11.20 -4.56 1.54
C CYS A 69 11.44 -4.19 0.07
N ILE A 70 10.63 -3.28 -0.48
CA ILE A 70 10.69 -2.83 -1.88
C ILE A 70 10.97 -1.34 -1.90
N THR A 71 11.84 -0.89 -2.80
CA THR A 71 12.10 0.53 -3.06
C THR A 71 10.99 1.16 -3.91
N GLN A 72 10.94 2.49 -3.95
CA GLN A 72 9.96 3.18 -4.79
C GLN A 72 10.21 2.89 -6.28
N GLU A 73 11.49 2.79 -6.67
CA GLU A 73 11.93 2.49 -8.03
C GLU A 73 11.49 1.09 -8.45
N GLU A 74 11.71 0.07 -7.62
CA GLU A 74 11.25 -1.30 -7.86
C GLU A 74 9.73 -1.36 -7.97
N PHE A 75 8.99 -0.65 -7.12
CA PHE A 75 7.54 -0.59 -7.20
C PHE A 75 7.02 0.02 -8.51
N GLU A 76 7.72 0.99 -9.09
CA GLU A 76 7.32 1.55 -10.39
C GLU A 76 7.55 0.55 -11.54
N LEU A 77 8.46 -0.42 -11.36
CA LEU A 77 8.78 -1.48 -12.32
C LEU A 77 7.89 -2.73 -12.22
N LEU A 78 7.20 -2.94 -11.10
CA LEU A 78 6.13 -3.95 -10.93
C LEU A 78 4.92 -3.65 -11.83
#